data_AF-A0A970FYR3-F1
#
_entry.id   AF-A0A970FYR3-F1
#
_cell.length_a   1.000
_cell.length_b   1.000
_cell.length_c   1.000
_cell.angle_alpha   90.00
_cell.angle_beta   90.00
_cell.angle_gamma   90.00
#
_symmetry.space_group_name_H-M   'P 1'
#
loop_
_entity.id
_entity.type
_entity.pdbx_description
1 polymer ?
#
loop_
_entity_poly.entity_id
_entity_poly.type
_entity_poly.pdbx_seq_one_letter_code
_entity_poly.pdbx_strand_id
1 'polypeptide(L)'
;MLSGKQRAFLRSMANAFDPILHIGKGEISPAVIKQADEALTARELIKGKVLENSPVSPRQAAEEIAGRVDAEVVQVIGRTFVLYRKNQKDTKIILPDSGRDI
;
A
#
# COMPACT_ATOMS: atom_id res chain seq x y z
N MET A 1 1.97 -12.32 -5.37
CA MET A 1 2.47 -11.42 -6.42
C MET A 1 1.32 -11.06 -7.35
N LEU A 2 0.95 -9.78 -7.37
CA LEU A 2 -0.16 -9.23 -8.17
C LEU A 2 0.18 -9.26 -9.67
N SER A 3 -0.77 -9.71 -10.50
CA SER A 3 -0.64 -9.60 -11.96
C SER A 3 -0.72 -8.14 -12.42
N GLY A 4 -0.28 -7.86 -13.65
CA GLY A 4 -0.38 -6.52 -14.24
C GLY A 4 -1.81 -5.97 -14.24
N LYS A 5 -2.79 -6.83 -14.54
CA LYS A 5 -4.22 -6.50 -14.53
C LYS A 5 -4.74 -6.20 -13.13
N GLN A 6 -4.37 -7.02 -12.13
CA GLN A 6 -4.73 -6.79 -10.74
C GLN A 6 -4.10 -5.51 -10.19
N ARG A 7 -2.83 -5.26 -10.51
CA ARG A 7 -2.15 -4.01 -10.13
C ARG A 7 -2.78 -2.80 -10.79
N ALA A 8 -3.20 -2.87 -12.06
CA ALA A 8 -3.92 -1.79 -12.73
C ALA A 8 -5.27 -1.49 -12.05
N PHE A 9 -6.01 -2.52 -11.68
CA PHE A 9 -7.28 -2.41 -10.96
C PHE A 9 -7.11 -1.78 -9.57
N LEU A 10 -6.14 -2.24 -8.77
CA LEU A 10 -5.87 -1.66 -7.45
C LEU A 10 -5.39 -0.20 -7.55
N ARG A 11 -4.60 0.14 -8.58
CA ARG A 11 -4.19 1.52 -8.85
C ARG A 11 -5.39 2.43 -9.14
N SER A 12 -6.31 1.99 -10.00
CA SER A 12 -7.48 2.81 -10.32
C SER A 12 -8.37 3.05 -9.11
N MET A 13 -8.56 2.04 -8.26
CA MET A 13 -9.27 2.20 -6.98
C MET A 13 -8.56 3.18 -6.05
N ALA A 14 -7.24 3.02 -5.88
CA ALA A 14 -6.47 3.83 -4.94
C ALA A 14 -6.40 5.30 -5.36
N ASN A 15 -6.57 5.66 -6.64
CA ASN A 15 -6.55 7.05 -7.08
C ASN A 15 -7.55 7.93 -6.34
N ALA A 16 -8.75 7.40 -6.03
CA ALA A 16 -9.80 8.13 -5.31
C ALA A 16 -9.55 8.24 -3.79
N PHE A 17 -8.55 7.55 -3.23
CA PHE A 17 -8.32 7.52 -1.80
C PHE A 17 -7.43 8.67 -1.35
N ASP A 18 -7.78 9.30 -0.24
CA ASP A 18 -6.84 10.17 0.47
C ASP A 18 -5.78 9.33 1.20
N PRO A 19 -4.53 9.81 1.30
CA PRO A 19 -3.54 9.16 2.14
C PRO A 19 -3.99 9.14 3.60
N ILE A 20 -4.00 7.95 4.20
CA ILE A 20 -4.35 7.76 5.62
C ILE A 20 -3.12 7.49 6.50
N LEU A 21 -2.01 7.11 5.87
CA LEU A 21 -0.73 6.87 6.53
C LEU A 21 0.24 7.99 6.15
N HIS A 22 0.90 8.61 7.13
CA HIS A 22 1.82 9.73 6.89
C HIS A 22 3.20 9.45 7.49
N ILE A 23 4.25 9.62 6.69
CA ILE A 23 5.65 9.42 7.08
C ILE A 23 6.32 10.80 7.19
N GLY A 24 6.64 11.22 8.41
CA GLY A 24 7.22 12.53 8.71
C GLY A 24 8.74 12.50 8.91
N LYS A 25 9.26 13.41 9.74
CA LYS A 25 10.69 13.54 10.09
C LYS A 25 11.33 12.29 10.72
N GLY A 26 10.53 11.42 11.32
CA GLY A 26 11.02 10.21 11.95
C GLY A 26 11.34 9.11 10.94
N GLU A 27 12.09 8.12 11.40
CA GLU A 27 12.22 6.85 10.69
C GLU A 27 10.87 6.11 10.66
N ILE A 28 10.82 5.00 9.92
CA ILE A 28 9.67 4.11 9.87
C ILE A 28 9.56 3.36 11.20
N SER A 29 8.87 4.01 12.13
CA SER A 29 8.75 3.53 13.51
C SER A 29 7.82 2.32 13.63
N PRO A 30 7.93 1.54 14.71
CA PRO A 30 6.98 0.47 15.00
C PRO A 30 5.52 0.93 15.04
N ALA A 31 5.26 2.19 15.43
CA ALA A 31 3.92 2.76 15.43
C ALA A 31 3.37 2.94 14.00
N VAL A 32 4.21 3.37 13.05
CA VAL A 32 3.84 3.46 11.63
C VAL A 32 3.52 2.07 11.08
N ILE A 33 4.34 1.06 11.40
CA ILE A 33 4.13 -0.32 10.97
C ILE A 33 2.81 -0.86 11.52
N LYS A 34 2.53 -0.65 12.81
CA LYS A 34 1.27 -1.06 13.43
C LYS A 34 0.07 -0.37 12.77
N GLN A 35 0.14 0.93 12.50
CA GLN A 35 -0.92 1.66 11.81
C GLN A 35 -1.17 1.14 10.39
N ALA A 36 -0.09 0.84 9.65
CA ALA A 36 -0.20 0.26 8.32
C ALA A 36 -0.87 -1.12 8.36
N ASP A 37 -0.47 -1.97 9.32
CA ASP A 37 -1.03 -3.31 9.53
C ASP A 37 -2.53 -3.27 9.86
N GLU A 38 -2.95 -2.44 10.81
CA GLU A 38 -4.35 -2.26 11.19
C GLU A 38 -5.18 -1.72 10.00
N ALA A 39 -4.65 -0.73 9.30
CA ALA A 39 -5.33 -0.12 8.17
C ALA A 39 -5.49 -1.11 7.00
N LEU A 40 -4.47 -1.91 6.70
CA LEU A 40 -4.52 -2.97 5.69
C LEU A 40 -5.48 -4.09 6.08
N THR A 41 -5.53 -4.47 7.36
CA THR A 41 -6.50 -5.48 7.83
C THR A 41 -7.94 -5.02 7.63
N ALA A 42 -8.21 -3.74 7.88
CA ALA A 42 -9.55 -3.17 7.77
C ALA A 42 -9.99 -2.88 6.32
N ARG A 43 -9.06 -2.53 5.44
CA ARG A 43 -9.38 -1.97 4.10
C ARG A 43 -8.79 -2.75 2.93
N GLU A 44 -7.83 -3.62 3.17
CA GLU A 44 -6.98 -4.33 2.20
C GLU A 44 -6.13 -3.45 1.27
N LEU A 45 -6.53 -2.21 1.00
CA LEU A 45 -5.85 -1.25 0.14
C LEU A 45 -5.73 0.09 0.86
N ILE A 46 -4.51 0.60 1.00
CA ILE A 46 -4.25 1.88 1.68
C ILE A 46 -3.34 2.77 0.84
N LYS A 47 -3.50 4.08 0.98
CA LYS A 47 -2.59 5.09 0.44
C LYS A 47 -1.80 5.73 1.56
N GLY A 48 -0.48 5.80 1.39
CA GLY A 48 0.44 6.49 2.27
C GLY A 48 1.05 7.72 1.59
N LYS A 49 1.42 8.72 2.39
CA LYS A 49 2.12 9.92 1.94
C LYS A 49 3.37 10.13 2.77
N VAL A 50 4.49 10.33 2.10
CA VAL A 50 5.73 10.77 2.72
C VAL A 50 5.74 12.29 2.73
N LEU A 51 5.94 12.91 3.88
CA LEU A 51 5.99 14.36 4.06
C LEU A 51 7.37 14.91 3.67
N GLU A 52 7.42 16.16 3.18
CA GLU A 52 8.65 16.79 2.64
C GLU A 52 9.86 16.73 3.57
N ASN A 53 9.60 16.70 4.88
CA ASN A 53 10.59 16.67 5.92
C ASN A 53 11.09 15.26 6.29
N SER A 54 10.59 14.22 5.62
CA SER A 54 11.00 12.84 5.84
C SER A 54 12.38 12.57 5.27
N PRO A 55 13.26 11.86 6.01
CA PRO A 55 14.56 11.44 5.51
C PRO A 55 14.46 10.26 4.54
N VAL A 56 13.34 9.52 4.54
CA VAL A 56 13.13 8.37 3.65
C VAL A 56 12.37 8.78 2.39
N SER A 57 12.73 8.17 1.25
CA SER A 57 11.99 8.35 0.00
C SER A 57 10.65 7.59 0.01
N PRO A 58 9.68 8.00 -0.83
CA PRO A 58 8.41 7.29 -0.99
C PRO A 58 8.56 5.82 -1.39
N ARG A 59 9.56 5.49 -2.21
CA ARG A 59 9.83 4.11 -2.62
C ARG A 59 10.39 3.27 -1.47
N GLN A 60 11.39 3.79 -0.76
CA GLN A 60 11.94 3.11 0.43
C GLN A 60 10.85 2.89 1.48
N ALA A 61 10.03 3.91 1.74
CA ALA A 61 8.93 3.78 2.68
C ALA A 61 7.92 2.71 2.27
N ALA A 62 7.53 2.68 0.99
CA ALA A 62 6.61 1.67 0.49
C ALA A 62 7.18 0.25 0.64
N GLU A 63 8.42 0.03 0.23
CA GLU A 63 9.08 -1.28 0.26
C GLU A 63 9.30 -1.78 1.69
N GLU A 64 9.79 -0.92 2.59
CA GLU A 64 10.05 -1.28 3.98
C GLU A 64 8.76 -1.58 4.74
N ILE A 65 7.75 -0.72 4.60
CA ILE A 65 6.45 -0.96 5.25
C ILE A 65 5.82 -2.22 4.69
N ALA A 66 5.78 -2.39 3.37
CA ALA A 66 5.20 -3.56 2.73
C ALA A 66 5.85 -4.86 3.20
N GLY A 67 7.18 -4.90 3.28
CA GLY A 67 7.91 -6.08 3.76
C GLY A 67 7.66 -6.41 5.23
N ARG A 68 7.39 -5.41 6.08
CA ARG A 68 7.11 -5.61 7.51
C ARG A 68 5.67 -6.00 7.82
N VAL A 69 4.75 -5.78 6.88
CA VAL A 69 3.31 -6.06 7.06
C VAL A 69 2.78 -7.06 6.03
N ASP A 70 3.64 -7.83 5.36
CA ASP A 70 3.25 -8.82 4.36
C ASP A 70 2.29 -8.27 3.29
N ALA A 71 2.57 -7.06 2.82
CA ALA A 71 1.80 -6.39 1.77
C ALA A 71 2.60 -6.31 0.46
N GLU A 72 1.88 -6.04 -0.63
CA GLU A 72 2.47 -5.77 -1.93
C GLU A 72 2.41 -4.27 -2.26
N VAL A 73 3.52 -3.73 -2.78
CA VAL A 73 3.55 -2.37 -3.33
C VAL A 73 2.81 -2.35 -4.66
N VAL A 74 1.68 -1.64 -4.69
CA VAL A 74 0.86 -1.47 -5.89
C VAL A 74 1.43 -0.37 -6.77
N GLN A 75 1.81 0.75 -6.17
CA GLN A 75 2.30 1.94 -6.88
C GLN A 75 3.04 2.90 -5.95
N VAL A 76 3.97 3.65 -6.52
CA VAL A 76 4.59 4.84 -5.92
C VAL A 76 4.49 5.96 -6.97
N ILE A 77 3.82 7.07 -6.63
CA ILE A 77 3.72 8.28 -7.48
C ILE A 77 4.02 9.50 -6.62
N GLY A 78 4.97 10.31 -7.08
CA GLY A 78 5.39 11.51 -6.38
C GLY A 78 5.73 11.17 -4.94
N ARG A 79 5.02 11.81 -3.99
CA ARG A 79 5.20 11.62 -2.55
C ARG A 79 4.26 10.59 -1.92
N THR A 80 3.49 9.87 -2.72
CA THR A 80 2.51 8.90 -2.26
C THR A 80 2.84 7.49 -2.72
N PHE A 81 2.36 6.52 -1.97
CA PHE A 81 2.46 5.10 -2.30
C PHE A 81 1.17 4.38 -1.94
N VAL A 82 0.96 3.22 -2.56
CA VAL A 82 -0.24 2.39 -2.39
C VAL A 82 0.22 0.98 -2.03
N LEU A 83 -0.33 0.45 -0.95
CA LEU A 83 -0.07 -0.91 -0.48
C LEU A 83 -1.35 -1.73 -0.51
N TYR A 84 -1.23 -3.00 -0.88
CA TYR A 84 -2.32 -3.96 -0.86
C TYR A 84 -1.96 -5.22 -0.07
N ARG A 85 -2.88 -5.70 0.76
CA ARG A 85 -2.79 -7.00 1.42
C ARG A 85 -4.16 -7.64 1.42
N LYS A 86 -4.26 -8.84 0.85
CA LYS A 86 -5.49 -9.63 0.85
C LYS A 86 -5.80 -10.10 2.27
N ASN A 87 -7.02 -9.87 2.74
CA ASN A 87 -7.56 -10.46 3.95
C ASN A 87 -8.08 -11.86 3.63
N GLN A 88 -7.55 -12.86 4.33
CA GLN A 88 -7.90 -14.28 4.13
C GLN A 88 -9.26 -14.65 4.70
N LYS A 89 -9.76 -13.92 5.70
CA LYS A 89 -10.99 -14.25 6.43
C LYS A 89 -12.19 -13.44 5.93
N ASP A 90 -11.95 -12.18 5.58
CA ASP A 90 -12.99 -11.22 5.23
C ASP A 90 -12.49 -10.36 4.04
N THR A 91 -12.49 -10.97 2.85
CA THR A 91 -12.03 -10.30 1.63
C THR A 91 -12.96 -9.14 1.26
N LYS A 92 -12.42 -7.92 1.19
CA LYS A 92 -13.15 -6.68 0.87
C LYS A 92 -13.09 -6.33 -0.61
N ILE A 93 -11.99 -6.67 -1.26
CA ILE A 93 -11.68 -6.33 -2.65
C ILE A 93 -11.59 -7.62 -3.46
N ILE A 94 -12.56 -7.79 -4.37
CA ILE A 94 -12.53 -8.86 -5.36
C ILE A 94 -11.59 -8.42 -6.48
N LEU A 95 -10.42 -9.07 -6.55
CA LEU A 95 -9.48 -8.83 -7.63
C LEU A 95 -10.01 -9.44 -8.94
N PRO A 96 -9.78 -8.78 -10.10
CA PRO A 96 -10.08 -9.39 -11.38
C PRO A 96 -9.23 -10.64 -11.57
N ASP A 97 -9.76 -11.60 -12.34
CA ASP A 97 -9.01 -12.79 -12.74
C ASP A 97 -7.66 -12.37 -13.30
N SER A 98 -6.62 -13.06 -12.84
CA SER A 98 -5.23 -12.69 -13.09
C SER A 98 -4.86 -12.69 -14.57
N GLY A 99 -5.73 -13.22 -15.43
CA GLY A 99 -5.60 -13.25 -16.89
C GLY A 99 -4.26 -13.87 -17.25
N ARG A 100 -4.19 -15.20 -17.36
CA ARG A 100 -3.14 -15.76 -18.22
C ARG A 100 -3.50 -15.27 -19.61
N ASP A 101 -2.79 -14.26 -20.09
CA ASP A 101 -2.81 -13.87 -21.49
C ASP A 101 -2.48 -15.14 -22.28
N ILE A 102 -3.48 -15.67 -22.98
CA ILE A 102 -3.34 -16.76 -23.96
C ILE A 102 -2.84 -16.12 -25.25
#